data_AF-A0A812SMA8-F1
#
_entry.id   AF-A0A812SMA8-F1
#
_cell.length_a   1.000
_cell.length_b   1.000
_cell.length_c   1.000
_cell.angle_alpha   90.00
_cell.angle_beta   90.00
_cell.angle_gamma   90.00
#
_symmetry.space_group_name_H-M   'P 1'
#
loop_
_entity.id
_entity.type
_entity.pdbx_description
1 polymer ?
#
loop_
_entity_poly.entity_id
_entity_poly.type
_entity_poly.pdbx_seq_one_letter_code
_entity_poly.pdbx_strand_id
1 'polypeptide(L)'
;MSFGGYSSYAKSRQYTIFALLILQTVVILCRWVFLLDILGGFIMAIATGFGWYAYKEELNGTFLCYWGLMCFINGIFDLVKFIDFWVHSPFPLFSSNMPFSSNLRSVILILVPIVTLPAALIAWYIYKDAESGGHDMTWHSNCVSCVT
;
A
#
# COMPACT_ATOMS: atom_id res chain seq x y z
N MET A 1 -4.64 -21.22 -16.33
CA MET A 1 -3.55 -20.24 -16.15
C MET A 1 -2.94 -20.48 -14.78
N SER A 2 -1.91 -21.32 -14.69
CA SER A 2 -1.14 -21.44 -13.46
C SER A 2 -0.29 -20.18 -13.36
N PHE A 3 -0.69 -19.25 -12.48
CA PHE A 3 0.19 -18.16 -12.04
C PHE A 3 1.42 -18.82 -11.43
N GLY A 4 2.52 -18.84 -12.18
CA GLY A 4 3.79 -19.42 -11.76
C GLY A 4 4.21 -18.81 -10.43
N GLY A 5 4.59 -19.68 -9.48
CA GLY A 5 4.89 -19.30 -8.11
C GLY A 5 5.94 -18.19 -8.05
N TYR A 6 5.60 -17.11 -7.35
CA TYR A 6 6.55 -16.07 -6.96
C TYR A 6 7.51 -16.66 -5.91
N SER A 7 8.55 -17.33 -6.40
CA SER A 7 9.56 -17.98 -5.60
C SER A 7 10.72 -17.00 -5.33
N SER A 8 11.07 -16.82 -4.06
CA SER A 8 12.23 -16.07 -3.52
C SER A 8 12.14 -14.53 -3.42
N TYR A 9 11.78 -13.77 -4.46
CA TYR A 9 11.82 -12.29 -4.37
C TYR A 9 10.72 -11.69 -3.47
N ALA A 10 9.48 -12.19 -3.57
CA ALA A 10 8.39 -11.79 -2.69
C ALA A 10 8.67 -12.17 -1.22
N LYS A 11 9.28 -13.35 -0.99
CA LYS A 11 9.71 -13.81 0.34
C LYS A 11 10.74 -12.90 0.98
N SER A 12 11.71 -12.38 0.22
CA SER A 12 12.72 -11.45 0.73
C SER A 12 12.10 -10.13 1.23
N ARG A 13 11.03 -9.66 0.58
CA ARG A 13 10.32 -8.42 0.94
C ARG A 13 9.12 -8.63 1.87
N GLN A 14 8.87 -9.86 2.32
CA GLN A 14 7.77 -10.18 3.24
C GLN A 14 7.81 -9.34 4.52
N TYR A 15 9.00 -9.09 5.05
CA TYR A 15 9.19 -8.28 6.26
C TYR A 15 8.81 -6.82 6.04
N THR A 16 9.09 -6.27 4.84
CA THR A 16 8.71 -4.90 4.49
C THR A 16 7.20 -4.79 4.34
N ILE A 17 6.55 -5.76 3.67
CA ILE A 17 5.09 -5.79 3.51
C ILE A 17 4.42 -5.93 4.88
N PHE A 18 4.91 -6.82 5.74
CA PHE A 18 4.41 -7.00 7.09
C PHE A 18 4.57 -5.73 7.96
N ALA A 19 5.73 -5.07 7.90
CA ALA A 19 5.95 -3.80 8.58
C ALA A 19 4.99 -2.71 8.10
N LEU A 20 4.74 -2.62 6.78
CA LEU A 20 3.78 -1.67 6.22
C LEU A 20 2.34 -1.98 6.64
N LEU A 21 1.94 -3.24 6.71
CA LEU A 21 0.60 -3.64 7.19
C LEU A 21 0.38 -3.28 8.66
N ILE A 22 1.39 -3.50 9.51
CA ILE A 22 1.35 -3.06 10.91
C ILE A 22 1.23 -1.54 10.96
N LEU A 23 2.06 -0.84 10.20
CA LEU A 23 2.07 0.62 10.24
C LEU A 23 0.74 1.19 9.71
N GLN A 24 0.17 0.63 8.63
CA GLN A 24 -1.17 0.97 8.14
C GLN A 24 -2.26 0.73 9.19
N THR A 25 -2.27 -0.43 9.85
CA THR A 25 -3.26 -0.71 10.89
C THR A 25 -3.16 0.26 12.07
N VAL A 26 -1.95 0.64 12.48
CA VAL A 26 -1.75 1.68 13.51
C VAL A 26 -2.29 3.03 13.04
N VAL A 27 -1.98 3.47 11.81
CA VAL A 27 -2.48 4.74 11.28
C VAL A 27 -4.01 4.75 11.17
N ILE A 28 -4.63 3.64 10.77
CA ILE A 28 -6.10 3.50 10.70
C ILE A 28 -6.73 3.63 12.09
N LEU A 29 -6.16 2.96 13.09
CA LEU A 29 -6.63 3.08 14.48
C LEU A 29 -6.47 4.50 15.01
N CYS A 30 -5.32 5.13 14.78
CA CYS A 30 -5.12 6.54 15.12
C CYS A 30 -6.16 7.43 14.44
N ARG A 31 -6.48 7.20 13.16
CA ARG A 31 -7.47 7.98 12.43
C ARG A 31 -8.88 7.81 13.00
N TRP A 32 -9.28 6.60 13.37
CA TRP A 32 -10.58 6.39 14.02
C TRP A 32 -10.69 7.07 15.39
N VAL A 33 -9.64 6.97 16.21
CA VAL A 33 -9.65 7.55 17.57
C VAL A 33 -9.54 9.07 17.54
N PHE A 34 -8.67 9.64 16.69
CA PHE A 34 -8.36 11.08 16.70
C PHE A 34 -9.13 11.92 15.68
N LEU A 35 -9.43 11.38 14.50
CA LEU A 35 -10.13 12.12 13.43
C LEU A 35 -11.65 11.82 13.37
N LEU A 36 -12.13 10.76 14.03
CA LEU A 36 -13.52 10.28 13.92
C LEU A 36 -14.00 10.09 12.45
N ASP A 37 -13.05 9.96 11.50
CA ASP A 37 -13.32 9.75 10.07
C ASP A 37 -13.57 8.27 9.82
N ILE A 38 -14.78 7.84 10.21
CA ILE A 38 -15.21 6.43 10.19
C ILE A 38 -15.22 5.89 8.75
N LEU A 39 -15.77 6.64 7.79
CA LEU A 39 -15.87 6.24 6.39
C LEU A 39 -14.50 6.09 5.74
N GLY A 40 -13.62 7.09 5.89
CA GLY A 40 -12.26 7.02 5.35
C GLY A 40 -11.44 5.89 5.96
N GLY A 41 -11.51 5.73 7.29
CA GLY A 41 -10.85 4.64 8.00
C GLY A 41 -11.39 3.25 7.63
N PHE A 42 -12.69 3.13 7.37
CA PHE A 42 -13.32 1.85 6.99
C PHE A 42 -12.89 1.37 5.60
N ILE A 43 -12.85 2.27 4.61
CA ILE A 43 -12.38 1.94 3.26
C ILE A 43 -10.90 1.51 3.29
N MET A 44 -10.07 2.23 4.05
CA MET A 44 -8.67 1.85 4.27
C MET A 44 -8.52 0.53 5.04
N ALA A 45 -9.42 0.25 5.98
CA ALA A 45 -9.42 -1.01 6.73
C ALA A 45 -9.72 -2.20 5.82
N ILE A 46 -10.68 -2.07 4.89
CA ILE A 46 -10.95 -3.12 3.89
C ILE A 46 -9.71 -3.34 3.02
N ALA A 47 -9.09 -2.27 2.51
CA ALA A 47 -7.86 -2.38 1.72
C ALA A 47 -6.74 -3.07 2.51
N THR A 48 -6.51 -2.69 3.77
CA THR A 48 -5.51 -3.33 4.64
C THR A 48 -5.86 -4.79 4.93
N GLY A 49 -7.15 -5.13 5.03
CA GLY A 49 -7.65 -6.50 5.14
C GLY A 49 -7.26 -7.37 3.93
N PHE A 50 -7.34 -6.83 2.71
CA PHE A 50 -6.83 -7.53 1.52
C PHE A 50 -5.31 -7.76 1.60
N GLY A 51 -4.55 -6.83 2.17
CA GLY A 51 -3.12 -7.01 2.39
C GLY A 51 -2.80 -8.12 3.39
N TRP A 52 -3.55 -8.22 4.49
CA TRP A 52 -3.46 -9.33 5.44
C TRP A 52 -3.87 -10.67 4.82
N TYR A 53 -4.88 -10.66 3.97
CA TYR A 53 -5.33 -11.83 3.23
C TYR A 53 -4.23 -12.31 2.24
N ALA A 54 -3.64 -11.38 1.48
CA ALA A 54 -2.51 -11.66 0.59
C ALA A 54 -1.29 -12.23 1.34
N TYR A 55 -1.04 -11.76 2.58
CA TYR A 55 0.03 -12.29 3.42
C TYR A 55 -0.25 -13.73 3.88
N LYS A 56 -1.51 -14.09 4.16
CA LYS A 56 -1.88 -15.46 4.52
C LYS A 56 -1.82 -16.42 3.34
N GLU A 57 -2.15 -15.96 2.14
CA GLU A 57 -2.18 -16.78 0.92
C GLU A 57 -0.83 -16.78 0.19
N GLU A 58 0.25 -17.01 0.94
CA GLU A 58 1.63 -17.14 0.48
C GLU A 58 2.15 -16.01 -0.44
N LEU A 59 1.72 -14.76 -0.24
CA LEU A 59 2.13 -13.60 -1.04
C LEU A 59 1.85 -13.78 -2.54
N ASN A 60 0.68 -14.35 -2.88
CA ASN A 60 0.20 -14.38 -4.26
C ASN A 60 0.28 -12.98 -4.90
N GLY A 61 1.14 -12.82 -5.91
CA GLY A 61 1.49 -11.53 -6.49
C GLY A 61 0.29 -10.75 -7.04
N THR A 62 -0.74 -11.45 -7.53
CA THR A 62 -2.00 -10.84 -7.98
C THR A 62 -2.73 -10.12 -6.83
N PHE A 63 -2.89 -10.76 -5.68
CA PHE A 63 -3.53 -10.14 -4.52
C PHE A 63 -2.71 -8.98 -3.98
N LEU A 64 -1.39 -9.10 -4.02
CA LEU A 64 -0.50 -8.02 -3.62
C LEU A 64 -0.56 -6.80 -4.56
N CYS A 65 -0.69 -7.04 -5.87
CA CYS A 65 -0.94 -5.98 -6.84
C CYS A 65 -2.29 -5.28 -6.60
N TYR A 66 -3.35 -6.06 -6.32
CA TYR A 66 -4.66 -5.50 -5.95
C TYR A 66 -4.58 -4.67 -4.67
N TRP A 67 -3.88 -5.17 -3.65
CA TRP A 67 -3.65 -4.44 -2.41
C TRP A 67 -2.88 -3.13 -2.64
N GLY A 68 -1.79 -3.17 -3.41
CA GLY A 68 -0.99 -1.99 -3.74
C GLY A 68 -1.76 -0.94 -4.53
N LEU A 69 -2.58 -1.36 -5.50
CA LEU A 69 -3.44 -0.47 -6.29
C LEU A 69 -4.56 0.15 -5.45
N MET A 70 -5.18 -0.63 -4.55
CA MET A 70 -6.14 -0.12 -3.57
C MET A 70 -5.49 0.90 -2.62
N CYS A 71 -4.28 0.62 -2.14
CA CYS A 71 -3.51 1.56 -1.31
C CYS A 71 -3.17 2.84 -2.07
N PHE A 72 -2.83 2.75 -3.36
CA PHE A 72 -2.54 3.91 -4.21
C PHE A 72 -3.76 4.80 -4.40
N ILE A 73 -4.90 4.22 -4.78
CA ILE A 73 -6.15 4.95 -4.98
C ILE A 73 -6.58 5.63 -3.67
N ASN A 74 -6.53 4.90 -2.55
CA ASN A 74 -6.85 5.46 -1.24
C ASN A 74 -5.88 6.58 -0.84
N GLY A 75 -4.58 6.39 -1.11
CA GLY A 75 -3.55 7.41 -0.87
C GLY A 75 -3.81 8.69 -1.66
N ILE A 76 -4.23 8.60 -2.92
CA ILE A 76 -4.61 9.77 -3.73
C ILE A 76 -5.84 10.47 -3.15
N PHE A 77 -6.90 9.72 -2.80
CA PHE A 77 -8.10 10.34 -2.23
C PHE A 77 -7.80 11.06 -0.91
N ASP A 78 -6.96 10.48 -0.06
CA ASP A 78 -6.53 11.13 1.17
C ASP A 78 -5.60 12.33 0.93
N LEU A 79 -4.77 12.29 -0.11
CA LEU A 79 -3.97 13.44 -0.55
C LEU A 79 -4.87 14.60 -1.01
N VAL A 80 -5.91 14.30 -1.80
CA VAL A 80 -6.88 15.32 -2.24
C VAL A 80 -7.60 15.94 -1.04
N LYS A 81 -8.04 15.12 -0.07
CA LYS A 81 -8.63 15.63 1.18
C LYS A 81 -7.64 16.48 1.98
N PHE A 82 -6.36 16.13 1.99
CA PHE A 82 -5.33 16.92 2.63
C PHE A 82 -5.16 18.28 1.95
N ILE A 83 -5.11 18.31 0.62
CA ILE A 83 -5.00 19.56 -0.17
C ILE A 83 -6.26 20.42 0.04
N ASP A 84 -7.44 19.81 -0.01
CA ASP A 84 -8.71 20.51 0.21
C ASP A 84 -8.77 21.14 1.62
N PHE A 85 -8.35 20.38 2.64
CA PHE A 85 -8.20 20.90 4.00
C PHE A 85 -7.16 22.01 4.07
N TRP A 86 -6.04 21.90 3.35
CA TRP A 86 -4.97 22.90 3.35
C TRP A 86 -5.39 24.21 2.69
N VAL A 87 -6.15 24.15 1.60
CA VAL A 87 -6.61 25.33 0.83
C VAL A 87 -7.81 26.00 1.50
N HIS A 88 -8.74 25.24 2.09
CA HIS A 88 -9.93 25.79 2.76
C HIS A 88 -9.72 26.12 4.25
N SER A 89 -8.62 25.68 4.87
CA SER A 89 -8.29 26.04 6.25
C SER A 89 -7.63 27.42 6.32
N PRO A 90 -8.27 28.44 6.94
CA PRO A 90 -7.65 29.73 7.19
C PRO A 90 -6.58 29.69 8.31
N PHE A 91 -6.30 28.52 8.89
CA PHE A 91 -5.37 28.35 10.01
C PHE A 91 -4.02 27.75 9.56
N PRO A 92 -2.88 28.24 10.10
CA PRO A 92 -1.56 27.70 9.81
C PRO A 92 -1.41 26.25 10.30
N LEU A 93 -0.80 25.39 9.47
CA LEU A 93 -0.64 23.94 9.67
C LEU A 93 0.00 23.54 11.01
N PHE A 94 0.82 24.41 11.58
CA PHE A 94 1.38 24.29 12.91
C PHE A 94 1.27 25.64 13.60
N SER A 95 0.38 25.75 14.60
CA SER A 95 0.35 26.89 15.51
C SER A 95 0.52 26.40 16.92
N SER A 96 1.47 27.00 17.64
CA SER A 96 1.69 26.79 19.08
C SER A 96 0.47 27.18 19.93
N ASN A 97 -0.49 27.92 19.37
CA ASN A 97 -1.69 28.40 20.05
C ASN A 97 -2.97 27.59 19.74
N MET A 98 -2.88 26.52 18.94
CA MET A 98 -4.03 25.66 18.61
C MET A 98 -4.07 24.38 19.47
N PRO A 99 -5.28 23.80 19.68
CA PRO A 99 -5.42 22.56 20.43
C PRO A 99 -4.63 21.42 19.76
N PHE A 100 -4.03 20.58 20.59
CA PHE A 100 -3.19 19.45 20.18
C PHE A 100 -3.84 18.53 19.13
N SER A 101 -5.17 18.41 19.17
CA SER A 101 -5.97 17.67 18.19
C SER A 101 -5.83 18.19 16.75
N SER A 102 -5.70 19.49 16.53
CA SER A 102 -5.55 20.08 15.20
C SER A 102 -4.17 19.78 14.59
N ASN A 103 -3.11 19.86 15.40
CA ASN A 103 -1.75 19.51 14.95
C ASN A 103 -1.62 18.01 14.67
N LEU A 104 -2.22 17.16 15.53
CA LEU A 104 -2.31 15.71 15.30
C LEU A 104 -3.04 15.36 14.01
N ARG A 105 -4.13 16.08 13.69
CA ARG A 105 -4.90 15.89 12.47
C ARG A 105 -4.03 16.08 11.22
N SER A 106 -3.25 17.15 11.18
CA SER A 106 -2.31 17.45 10.08
C SER A 106 -1.22 16.38 9.97
N VAL A 107 -0.66 15.93 11.10
CA VAL A 107 0.35 14.87 11.11
C VAL A 107 -0.21 13.56 10.58
N ILE A 108 -1.38 13.11 11.04
CA ILE A 108 -1.99 11.86 10.58
C ILE A 108 -2.33 11.94 9.09
N LEU A 109 -2.85 13.06 8.60
CA LEU A 109 -3.15 13.26 7.18
C LEU A 109 -1.91 13.16 6.29
N ILE A 110 -0.74 13.57 6.77
CA ILE A 110 0.54 13.44 6.06
C ILE A 110 1.10 12.02 6.20
N LEU A 111 0.92 11.41 7.37
CA LEU A 111 1.42 10.06 7.67
C LEU A 111 0.73 9.01 6.78
N VAL A 112 -0.56 9.16 6.49
CA VAL A 112 -1.31 8.22 5.65
C VAL A 112 -0.68 8.01 4.26
N PRO A 113 -0.51 9.04 3.40
CA PRO A 113 0.10 8.86 2.08
C PRO A 113 1.55 8.40 2.15
N ILE A 114 2.31 8.79 3.18
CA ILE A 114 3.69 8.31 3.39
C ILE A 114 3.74 6.79 3.58
N VAL A 115 2.68 6.20 4.13
CA VAL A 115 2.63 4.78 4.47
C VAL A 115 1.94 3.96 3.38
N THR A 116 1.01 4.55 2.64
CA THR A 116 0.31 3.88 1.54
C THR A 116 1.06 3.94 0.20
N LEU A 117 1.87 4.98 -0.06
CA LEU A 117 2.68 5.09 -1.28
C LEU A 117 3.77 4.00 -1.41
N PRO A 118 4.52 3.65 -0.35
CA PRO A 118 5.50 2.56 -0.42
C PRO A 118 4.86 1.21 -0.75
N ALA A 119 3.62 0.96 -0.31
CA ALA A 119 2.90 -0.26 -0.63
C ALA A 119 2.65 -0.40 -2.14
N ALA A 120 2.29 0.70 -2.81
CA ALA A 120 2.12 0.75 -4.26
C ALA A 120 3.44 0.54 -5.01
N LEU A 121 4.53 1.17 -4.55
CA LEU A 121 5.85 1.00 -5.14
C LEU A 121 6.33 -0.45 -5.03
N ILE A 122 6.16 -1.08 -3.87
CA ILE A 122 6.54 -2.48 -3.66
C ILE A 122 5.72 -3.41 -4.57
N ALA A 123 4.41 -3.16 -4.71
CA ALA A 123 3.57 -3.92 -5.63
C ALA A 123 4.06 -3.79 -7.09
N TRP A 124 4.45 -2.59 -7.51
CA TRP A 124 5.02 -2.35 -8.84
C TRP A 124 6.34 -3.10 -9.06
N TYR A 125 7.25 -3.07 -8.08
CA TYR A 125 8.51 -3.82 -8.19
C TYR A 125 8.27 -5.33 -8.29
N ILE A 126 7.30 -5.86 -7.54
CA ILE A 126 6.95 -7.28 -7.58
C ILE A 126 6.31 -7.66 -8.92
N TYR A 127 5.48 -6.78 -9.48
CA TYR A 127 4.92 -6.98 -10.82
C TYR A 127 5.99 -7.03 -11.90
N LYS A 128 6.95 -6.10 -11.87
CA LYS A 128 8.05 -6.03 -12.85
C LYS A 128 8.97 -7.25 -12.77
N ASP A 129 9.21 -7.76 -11.56
CA ASP A 129 9.98 -8.98 -11.35
C ASP A 129 9.27 -10.22 -11.92
N ALA A 130 7.94 -10.28 -11.78
CA ALA A 130 7.11 -11.34 -12.38
C ALA A 130 7.19 -11.38 -13.91
N GLU A 131 7.14 -10.21 -14.53
CA GLU A 131 7.20 -10.05 -15.98
C GLU A 131 8.59 -10.46 -16.51
N SER A 132 9.64 -10.07 -15.80
CA SER A 132 11.03 -10.38 -16.17
C SER A 132 11.32 -11.88 -16.08
N GLY A 133 10.84 -12.57 -15.02
CA GLY A 133 10.99 -14.02 -14.89
C GLY A 133 10.19 -14.84 -15.92
N GLY A 134 9.13 -14.26 -16.48
CA GLY A 134 8.36 -14.88 -17.58
C GLY A 134 9.12 -14.93 -18.90
N HIS A 135 10.04 -13.99 -19.13
CA HIS A 135 10.81 -13.90 -20.36
C HIS A 135 11.90 -14.98 -20.43
N ASP A 136 12.48 -15.39 -19.30
CA ASP A 136 13.53 -16.43 -19.28
C ASP A 136 12.97 -17.85 -19.52
N MET A 137 11.73 -18.12 -19.11
CA MET A 137 11.07 -19.41 -19.35
C MET A 137 10.72 -19.63 -20.82
N THR A 138 10.35 -18.56 -21.56
CA THR A 138 10.06 -18.66 -23.00
C THR A 138 11.33 -18.89 -23.82
N TRP A 139 12.47 -18.33 -23.42
CA TRP A 139 13.77 -18.66 -24.01
C TRP A 139 14.17 -20.11 -23.77
N HIS A 140 14.04 -20.63 -22.54
CA HIS A 140 14.38 -22.02 -22.26
C HIS A 140 13.49 -23.02 -23.02
N SER A 141 12.19 -22.78 -23.12
CA SER A 141 11.28 -23.67 -23.87
C SER A 141 11.52 -23.59 -25.39
N ASN A 142 11.78 -22.40 -25.94
CA ASN A 142 12.17 -22.26 -27.35
C ASN A 142 13.55 -22.86 -27.65
N CYS A 143 14.52 -22.75 -26.73
CA CYS A 143 15.84 -23.38 -26.89
C CYS A 143 15.77 -24.91 -26.78
N VAL A 144 14.95 -25.47 -25.87
CA VAL A 144 14.77 -26.93 -25.77
C VAL A 144 14.08 -27.47 -27.03
N SER A 145 13.09 -26.76 -27.57
CA SER A 145 12.46 -27.14 -28.85
C SER A 145 13.37 -26.99 -30.08
N CYS A 146 14.43 -26.19 -30.03
CA CYS A 146 15.42 -26.12 -31.11
C CYS A 146 16.50 -27.21 -31.04
N VAL A 147 16.58 -27.98 -29.94
CA VAL A 147 17.60 -29.02 -29.73
C VAL A 147 17.04 -30.45 -29.91
N THR A 148 15.73 -30.62 -30.07
CA THR A 148 15.06 -31.87 -30.46
C THR A 148 14.55 -31.82 -31.89
#